data_AF-A0A0N0KJK9-F1
#
_entry.id   AF-A0A0N0KJK9-F1
#
_cell.length_a   1.000
_cell.length_b   1.000
_cell.length_c   1.000
_cell.angle_alpha   90.00
_cell.angle_beta   90.00
_cell.angle_gamma   90.00
#
_symmetry.space_group_name_H-M   'P 1'
#
loop_
_entity.id
_entity.type
_entity.pdbx_description
1 polymer ?
#
loop_
_entity_poly.entity_id
_entity_poly.type
_entity_poly.pdbx_seq_one_letter_code
_entity_poly.pdbx_strand_id
1 'polypeptide(L)'
;MSLAETDPALDLLPERFRRWFAERGWTPRAHQLALLERARAGRAALLIAPTGAGKTLAGFLPTLVELSGAVSSNLSPPAGRGRPAGKAG
;
A
#
# COMPACT_ATOMS: atom_id res chain seq x y z
N MET A 1 -20.43 11.88 -21.78
CA MET A 1 -20.30 11.12 -20.52
C MET A 1 -19.37 9.94 -20.78
N SER A 2 -18.07 10.10 -20.54
CA SER A 2 -17.14 8.95 -20.54
C SER A 2 -17.27 8.29 -19.18
N LEU A 3 -17.69 7.04 -19.15
CA LEU A 3 -17.54 6.21 -17.97
C LEU A 3 -16.04 6.16 -17.69
N ALA A 4 -15.63 6.63 -16.52
CA ALA A 4 -14.29 6.35 -16.04
C ALA A 4 -14.23 4.84 -15.86
N GLU A 5 -13.59 4.15 -16.80
CA GLU A 5 -13.33 2.72 -16.70
C GLU A 5 -12.45 2.55 -15.45
N THR A 6 -13.04 2.07 -14.36
CA THR A 6 -12.32 1.78 -13.13
C THR A 6 -11.30 0.71 -13.46
N ASP A 7 -10.02 1.09 -13.59
CA ASP A 7 -8.94 0.15 -13.85
C ASP A 7 -8.81 -0.79 -12.64
N PRO A 8 -9.20 -2.07 -12.75
CA PRO A 8 -9.21 -3.00 -11.62
C PRO A 8 -7.80 -3.22 -11.06
N ALA A 9 -6.75 -2.94 -11.84
CA ALA A 9 -5.38 -3.01 -11.35
C ALA A 9 -5.09 -1.92 -10.30
N LEU A 10 -5.83 -0.80 -10.31
CA LEU A 10 -5.70 0.21 -9.26
C LEU A 10 -6.19 -0.30 -7.91
N ASP A 11 -7.11 -1.28 -7.85
CA ASP A 11 -7.60 -1.89 -6.58
C ASP A 11 -6.49 -2.64 -5.83
N LEU A 12 -5.41 -2.98 -6.52
CA LEU A 12 -4.19 -3.49 -5.89
C LEU A 12 -3.45 -2.40 -5.11
N LEU A 13 -3.68 -1.13 -5.39
CA LEU A 13 -2.94 -0.03 -4.79
C LEU A 13 -3.75 0.57 -3.62
N PRO A 14 -3.23 0.58 -2.38
CA PRO A 14 -3.91 1.21 -1.26
C PRO A 14 -4.20 2.70 -1.52
N GLU A 15 -5.31 3.19 -0.96
CA GLU A 15 -5.82 4.54 -1.20
C GLU A 15 -4.77 5.64 -0.97
N ARG A 16 -3.93 5.50 0.08
CA ARG A 16 -2.86 6.47 0.35
C ARG A 16 -1.86 6.62 -0.81
N PHE A 17 -1.56 5.53 -1.52
CA PHE A 17 -0.65 5.57 -2.66
C PHE A 17 -1.37 6.12 -3.89
N ARG A 18 -2.64 5.76 -4.12
CA ARG A 18 -3.46 6.36 -5.19
C ARG A 18 -3.47 7.88 -5.08
N ARG A 19 -3.69 8.41 -3.88
CA ARG A 19 -3.63 9.86 -3.59
C ARG A 19 -2.25 10.44 -3.84
N TRP A 20 -1.19 9.80 -3.34
CA TRP A 20 0.18 10.26 -3.56
C TRP A 20 0.58 10.32 -5.05
N PHE A 21 0.11 9.38 -5.87
CA PHE A 21 0.26 9.45 -7.32
C PHE A 21 -0.51 10.66 -7.89
N ALA A 22 -1.78 10.82 -7.53
CA ALA A 22 -2.64 11.91 -8.01
C ALA A 22 -2.13 13.31 -7.61
N GLU A 23 -1.64 13.49 -6.37
CA GLU A 23 -1.06 14.75 -5.88
C GLU A 23 0.15 15.21 -6.70
N ARG A 24 0.87 14.25 -7.30
CA ARG A 24 2.01 14.52 -8.18
C ARG A 24 1.62 14.67 -9.64
N GLY A 25 0.33 14.57 -9.96
CA GLY A 25 -0.17 14.47 -11.34
C GLY A 25 0.30 13.20 -12.05
N TRP A 26 0.64 12.15 -11.30
CA TRP A 26 1.12 10.88 -11.84
C TRP A 26 0.00 9.84 -11.86
N THR A 27 0.09 8.93 -12.83
CA THR A 27 -0.73 7.70 -12.86
C THR A 27 0.19 6.50 -12.69
N PRO A 28 -0.19 5.49 -11.88
CA PRO A 28 0.57 4.25 -11.79
C PRO A 28 0.76 3.63 -13.17
N ARG A 29 1.99 3.23 -13.48
CA ARG A 29 2.28 2.55 -14.75
C ARG A 29 1.86 1.09 -14.65
N ALA A 30 1.41 0.50 -15.76
CA ALA A 30 0.98 -0.91 -15.81
C ALA A 30 2.03 -1.89 -15.20
N HIS A 31 3.32 -1.68 -15.49
CA HIS A 31 4.38 -2.54 -14.93
C HIS A 31 4.57 -2.41 -13.41
N GLN A 32 4.20 -1.27 -12.81
CA GLN A 32 4.23 -1.07 -11.35
C GLN A 32 3.12 -1.89 -10.69
N LEU A 33 1.92 -1.89 -11.28
CA LEU A 33 0.77 -2.66 -10.80
C LEU A 33 0.99 -4.17 -11.00
N ALA A 34 1.54 -4.58 -12.15
CA ALA A 34 1.89 -5.99 -12.41
C ALA A 34 2.94 -6.53 -11.41
N LEU A 35 3.91 -5.71 -11.01
CA LEU A 35 4.87 -6.08 -9.96
C LEU A 35 4.21 -6.23 -8.60
N LEU A 36 3.29 -5.31 -8.27
CA LEU A 36 2.52 -5.36 -7.04
C LEU A 36 1.65 -6.63 -6.96
N GLU A 37 1.01 -7.02 -8.06
CA GLU A 37 0.27 -8.26 -8.17
C GLU A 37 1.15 -9.50 -7.96
N ARG A 38 2.31 -9.55 -8.62
CA ARG A 38 3.27 -10.67 -8.47
C ARG A 38 3.81 -10.78 -7.05
N ALA A 39 4.14 -9.66 -6.43
CA ALA A 39 4.61 -9.62 -5.05
C ALA A 39 3.54 -10.10 -4.06
N ARG A 40 2.28 -9.68 -4.23
CA ARG A 40 1.14 -10.20 -3.45
C ARG A 40 0.96 -11.72 -3.58
N ALA A 41 1.28 -12.26 -4.76
CA ALA A 41 1.28 -13.71 -5.00
C ALA A 41 2.55 -14.44 -4.50
N GLY A 42 3.48 -13.75 -3.81
CA GLY A 42 4.74 -14.34 -3.33
C GLY A 42 5.70 -14.74 -4.44
N ARG A 43 5.58 -14.16 -5.65
CA ARG A 43 6.38 -14.54 -6.83
C ARG A 43 7.52 -13.55 -7.07
N ALA A 44 8.70 -14.09 -7.32
CA ALA A 44 9.82 -13.31 -7.85
C ALA A 44 9.51 -12.79 -9.28
N ALA A 45 10.00 -11.60 -9.61
CA ALA A 45 9.81 -10.99 -10.92
C ALA A 45 11.08 -10.26 -11.37
N LEU A 46 11.40 -10.37 -12.66
CA LEU A 46 12.44 -9.57 -13.31
C LEU A 46 11.78 -8.41 -14.07
N LEU A 47 12.10 -7.18 -13.67
CA LEU A 47 11.63 -5.99 -14.36
C LEU A 47 12.65 -5.51 -15.39
N ILE A 48 12.23 -5.48 -16.65
CA ILE A 48 12.99 -4.85 -17.74
C ILE A 48 12.20 -3.61 -18.18
N ALA A 49 12.78 -2.43 -18.01
CA ALA A 49 12.18 -1.17 -18.41
C ALA A 49 13.29 -0.17 -18.84
N PRO A 50 13.01 0.72 -19.81
CA PRO A 50 13.98 1.74 -20.22
C PRO A 50 14.26 2.74 -19.09
N THR A 51 15.33 3.51 -19.24
CA THR A 51 15.62 4.62 -18.32
C THR A 51 14.45 5.61 -18.28
N GLY A 52 14.21 6.21 -17.12
CA GLY A 52 13.08 7.13 -16.93
C GLY A 52 11.68 6.48 -16.85
N ALA A 53 11.53 5.17 -17.08
CA ALA A 53 10.22 4.51 -17.03
C ALA A 53 9.64 4.31 -15.62
N GLY A 54 10.35 4.73 -14.57
CA GLY A 54 9.89 4.56 -13.18
C GLY A 54 10.19 3.17 -12.58
N LYS A 55 11.21 2.46 -13.09
CA LYS A 55 11.61 1.12 -12.62
C LYS A 55 11.96 1.07 -11.12
N THR A 56 12.52 2.16 -10.58
CA THR A 56 12.88 2.24 -9.18
C THR A 56 11.64 2.23 -8.31
N LEU A 57 10.67 3.09 -8.61
CA LEU A 57 9.38 3.08 -7.91
C LEU A 57 8.69 1.73 -8.08
N ALA A 58 8.73 1.13 -9.28
CA ALA A 58 8.16 -0.19 -9.53
C ALA A 58 8.76 -1.29 -8.62
N GLY A 59 10.08 -1.28 -8.40
CA GLY A 59 10.76 -2.25 -7.54
C GLY A 59 10.48 -2.07 -6.05
N PHE A 60 10.31 -0.82 -5.57
CA PHE A 60 10.05 -0.54 -4.15
C PHE A 60 8.57 -0.52 -3.77
N LEU A 61 7.67 -0.27 -4.72
CA LEU A 61 6.25 -0.10 -4.46
C LEU A 61 5.62 -1.28 -3.68
N PRO A 62 5.92 -2.55 -3.98
CA PRO A 62 5.39 -3.67 -3.20
C PRO A 62 5.76 -3.62 -1.71
N THR A 63 7.04 -3.39 -1.40
CA THR A 63 7.51 -3.27 0.00
C THR A 63 6.89 -2.07 0.71
N LEU A 64 6.77 -0.93 0.03
CA LEU A 64 6.12 0.25 0.61
C LEU A 64 4.63 0.00 0.93
N VAL A 65 3.93 -0.72 0.06
CA VAL A 65 2.54 -1.13 0.26
C VAL A 65 2.42 -2.07 1.46
N GLU A 66 3.28 -3.08 1.55
CA GLU A 66 3.30 -4.01 2.69
C GLU A 66 3.55 -3.28 4.02
N LEU A 67 4.57 -2.42 4.08
CA LEU A 67 4.90 -1.62 5.26
C LEU A 67 3.76 -0.68 5.66
N SER A 68 2.95 -0.22 4.70
CA SER A 68 1.83 0.67 4.99
C SER A 68 0.66 0.00 5.73
N GLY A 69 0.48 -1.30 5.56
CA GLY A 69 -0.57 -2.06 6.25
C GLY A 69 -0.21 -2.41 7.69
N ALA A 70 1.08 -2.70 7.94
CA ALA A 70 1.57 -3.17 9.24
C ALA A 70 1.55 -2.10 10.36
N VAL A 71 1.59 -0.81 10.00
CA VAL A 71 1.62 0.28 11.00
C VAL A 71 0.23 0.51 11.63
N SER A 72 -0.86 0.22 10.92
CA SER A 72 -2.21 0.47 11.45
C SER A 72 -2.70 -0.58 12.44
N SER A 73 -2.20 -1.82 12.39
CA SER A 73 -2.63 -2.90 13.30
C SER A 73 -1.96 -2.86 14.68
N ASN A 74 -0.77 -2.23 14.79
CA ASN A 74 0.06 -2.32 16.00
C ASN A 74 -0.07 -1.13 16.96
N LEU A 75 -0.91 -0.13 16.65
CA LEU A 75 -1.18 1.04 17.51
C LEU A 75 -2.49 0.93 18.30
N SER A 76 -2.96 -0.27 18.62
CA SER A 76 -3.96 -0.40 19.70
C SER A 76 -3.33 0.13 20.99
N PRO A 77 -3.90 1.15 21.65
CA PRO A 77 -3.40 1.59 22.96
C PRO A 77 -3.47 0.40 23.92
N PRO A 78 -2.49 0.20 24.82
CA PRO A 78 -2.62 -0.82 25.85
C PRO A 78 -3.88 -0.51 26.65
N ALA A 79 -4.86 -1.41 26.60
CA ALA A 79 -6.09 -1.30 27.36
C ALA A 79 -5.74 -1.00 28.82
N GLY A 80 -6.25 0.12 29.32
CA GLY A 80 -5.94 0.65 30.64
C GLY A 80 -6.15 -0.42 31.71
N ARG A 81 -5.09 -0.73 32.45
CA ARG A 81 -5.14 -1.59 33.64
C ARG A 81 -5.91 -0.84 34.73
N GLY A 82 -7.23 -1.02 34.76
CA GLY A 82 -8.08 -0.60 35.87
C GLY A 82 -7.59 -1.25 37.16
N ARG A 83 -7.13 -0.41 38.09
CA ARG A 83 -6.74 -0.81 39.45
C ARG A 83 -8.05 -0.97 40.24
N PRO A 84 -8.43 -2.16 40.76
CA PRO A 84 -9.64 -2.24 41.56
C PRO A 84 -9.41 -1.46 42.87
N ALA A 85 -10.30 -0.51 43.12
CA ALA A 85 -10.38 0.21 44.38
C ALA A 85 -10.70 -0.78 45.51
N GLY A 86 -10.03 -0.60 46.64
CA GLY A 86 -10.17 -1.47 47.81
C GLY A 86 -11.60 -1.48 48.35
N LYS A 87 -12.02 -2.64 48.83
CA LYS A 87 -13.03 -2.71 49.89
C LYS A 87 -12.31 -2.79 51.23
N ALA A 88 -12.43 -1.72 51.99
CA ALA A 88 -12.33 -1.73 53.45
C ALA A 88 -13.76 -1.58 53.99
N GLY A 89 -14.12 -2.36 55.01
CA GLY A 89 -15.42 -2.31 55.68
C GLY A 89 -16.16 -3.63 55.63
#